data_AF-A0A258L5P4-F1
#
_entry.id   AF-A0A258L5P4-F1
#
_cell.length_a   1.000
_cell.length_b   1.000
_cell.length_c   1.000
_cell.angle_alpha   90.00
_cell.angle_beta   90.00
_cell.angle_gamma   90.00
#
_symmetry.space_group_name_H-M   'P 1'
#
loop_
_entity.id
_entity.type
_entity.pdbx_description
1 polymer ?
#
loop_
_entity_poly.entity_id
_entity_poly.type
_entity_poly.pdbx_seq_one_letter_code
_entity_poly.pdbx_strand_id
1 'polypeptide(L)'
;MARKIAVLFVHGIYNSSDTFHEPMRERLDKALPKALRPFVDYEAANWAPIVRRHQSAYMDKLIGERLVDDNSYRWMALQGLGDAAAYQKTRNWRNSAYYEIQHTVRAAVDRLDQRGDPDRPLVFIGHSLGCHILSTFAWDTYTMRRIMQNREQDGDTKMQEFAAYMREGSPFRRLETLAGFVTMGCNMPLFTFTFGPDKIVPITQGRTPNDHPAFPGMGLGANVKVKARWLNFYSRNDLLGFPLKPLNGAYAAEPRISDIPVVSEGRLKRILCSPFPALATYAAHTGYWTHGRVVRDTAALLTDIITADDPAPPPRRLFRRGGARVAETV
;
A
#
# COMPACT_ATOMS: atom_id res chain seq x y z
N MET A 1 4.62 -11.86 23.40
CA MET A 1 4.61 -10.44 23.82
C MET A 1 4.23 -9.60 22.61
N ALA A 2 3.39 -8.57 22.80
CA ALA A 2 3.05 -7.62 21.75
C ALA A 2 4.31 -6.90 21.25
N ARG A 3 4.49 -6.85 19.93
CA ARG A 3 5.65 -6.19 19.29
C ARG A 3 5.27 -4.86 18.68
N LYS A 4 6.25 -3.96 18.52
CA LYS A 4 6.06 -2.76 17.71
C LYS A 4 5.83 -3.13 16.24
N ILE A 5 5.12 -2.29 15.51
CA ILE A 5 4.85 -2.41 14.09
C ILE A 5 4.88 -1.01 13.48
N ALA A 6 5.37 -0.90 12.24
CA ALA A 6 5.36 0.34 11.49
C ALA A 6 4.35 0.27 10.34
N VAL A 7 3.72 1.41 10.05
CA VAL A 7 2.76 1.58 8.97
C VAL A 7 3.17 2.76 8.11
N LEU A 8 3.42 2.51 6.83
CA LEU A 8 3.76 3.54 5.85
C LEU A 8 2.60 3.77 4.89
N PHE A 9 2.12 5.01 4.84
CA PHE A 9 1.09 5.45 3.91
C PHE A 9 1.68 6.10 2.65
N VAL A 10 1.12 5.78 1.49
CA VAL A 10 1.39 6.48 0.21
C VAL A 10 0.07 6.75 -0.50
N HIS A 11 -0.20 8.02 -0.76
CA HIS A 11 -1.42 8.46 -1.43
C HIS A 11 -1.36 8.29 -2.95
N GLY A 12 -2.52 8.40 -3.58
CA GLY A 12 -2.66 8.44 -5.03
C GLY A 12 -2.72 9.85 -5.61
N ILE A 13 -3.19 9.92 -6.84
CA ILE A 13 -3.51 11.18 -7.52
C ILE A 13 -4.58 11.98 -6.74
N TYR A 14 -4.60 13.30 -6.94
CA TYR A 14 -5.51 14.27 -6.29
C TYR A 14 -5.30 14.49 -4.79
N ASN A 15 -4.13 14.12 -4.26
CA ASN A 15 -3.76 14.51 -2.91
C ASN A 15 -2.38 15.16 -2.92
N SER A 16 -2.27 16.27 -2.19
CA SER A 16 -1.03 17.01 -1.99
C SER A 16 -0.81 17.39 -0.53
N SER A 17 -1.74 17.02 0.37
CA SER A 17 -1.64 17.33 1.79
C SER A 17 -0.64 16.39 2.46
N ASP A 18 0.27 16.92 3.28
CA ASP A 18 1.15 16.10 4.12
C ASP A 18 0.37 15.27 5.15
N THR A 19 -0.84 15.71 5.49
CA THR A 19 -1.72 15.07 6.48
C THR A 19 -2.78 14.14 5.87
N PHE A 20 -2.64 13.76 4.59
CA PHE A 20 -3.62 12.94 3.89
C PHE A 20 -4.03 11.65 4.62
N HIS A 21 -3.10 11.09 5.38
CA HIS A 21 -3.22 9.81 6.07
C HIS A 21 -3.95 9.93 7.42
N GLU A 22 -4.03 11.13 8.01
CA GLU A 22 -4.56 11.35 9.35
C GLU A 22 -5.98 10.81 9.56
N PRO A 23 -6.94 11.00 8.62
CA PRO A 23 -8.29 10.49 8.81
C PRO A 23 -8.35 8.96 8.92
N MET A 24 -7.48 8.26 8.18
CA MET A 24 -7.38 6.80 8.28
C MET A 24 -6.64 6.38 9.54
N ARG A 25 -5.52 7.05 9.86
CA ARG A 25 -4.75 6.82 11.09
C ARG A 25 -5.65 6.87 12.33
N GLU A 26 -6.42 7.95 12.50
CA GLU A 26 -7.32 8.11 13.66
C GLU A 26 -8.38 7.01 13.75
N ARG A 27 -8.87 6.55 12.60
CA ARG A 27 -9.86 5.46 12.53
C ARG A 27 -9.23 4.11 12.84
N LEU A 28 -7.98 3.88 12.41
CA LEU A 28 -7.21 2.70 12.77
C LEU A 28 -6.95 2.68 14.28
N ASP A 29 -6.50 3.80 14.87
CA ASP A 29 -6.30 3.91 16.31
C ASP A 29 -7.58 3.59 17.09
N LYS A 30 -8.73 4.11 16.64
CA LYS A 30 -10.04 3.81 17.25
C LYS A 30 -10.43 2.34 17.10
N ALA A 31 -10.12 1.72 15.97
CA ALA A 31 -10.43 0.31 15.68
C ALA A 31 -9.48 -0.68 16.38
N LEU A 32 -8.26 -0.27 16.72
CA LEU A 32 -7.30 -1.08 17.46
C LEU A 32 -7.69 -1.20 18.95
N PRO A 33 -7.46 -2.37 19.57
CA PRO A 33 -7.55 -2.52 21.02
C PRO A 33 -6.68 -1.48 21.72
N LYS A 34 -7.19 -0.83 22.79
CA LYS A 34 -6.49 0.25 23.49
C LYS A 34 -5.04 -0.12 23.89
N ALA A 35 -4.83 -1.36 24.31
CA ALA A 35 -3.51 -1.87 24.71
C ALA A 35 -2.50 -1.98 23.56
N LEU A 36 -2.96 -2.09 22.31
CA LEU A 36 -2.09 -2.27 21.14
C LEU A 36 -1.74 -0.95 20.45
N ARG A 37 -2.46 0.14 20.70
CA ARG A 37 -2.22 1.45 20.05
C ARG A 37 -0.79 1.98 20.24
N PRO A 38 -0.15 1.87 21.42
CA PRO A 38 1.22 2.34 21.61
C PRO A 38 2.29 1.55 20.82
N PHE A 39 1.91 0.43 20.20
CA PHE A 39 2.81 -0.40 19.42
C PHE A 39 2.84 -0.04 17.93
N VAL A 40 2.03 0.93 17.48
CA VAL A 40 1.94 1.27 16.05
C VAL A 40 2.59 2.62 15.77
N ASP A 41 3.65 2.60 14.97
CA ASP A 41 4.30 3.81 14.44
C ASP A 41 3.77 4.09 13.03
N TYR A 42 3.18 5.27 12.83
CA TYR A 42 2.68 5.72 11.52
C TYR A 42 3.64 6.71 10.86
N GLU A 43 3.74 6.64 9.54
CA GLU A 43 4.47 7.60 8.70
C GLU A 43 3.83 7.69 7.32
N ALA A 44 4.06 8.80 6.61
CA ALA A 44 3.53 9.01 5.28
C ALA A 44 4.59 9.54 4.31
N ALA A 45 4.50 9.14 3.05
CA ALA A 45 5.30 9.69 1.97
C ALA A 45 4.41 10.53 1.03
N ASN A 46 4.52 11.85 1.12
CA ASN A 46 3.85 12.79 0.21
C ASN A 46 4.76 13.07 -1.00
N TRP A 47 4.45 12.44 -2.12
CA TRP A 47 5.27 12.52 -3.34
C TRP A 47 4.78 13.60 -4.32
N ALA A 48 3.55 14.10 -4.13
CA ALA A 48 2.89 15.02 -5.05
C ALA A 48 3.73 16.26 -5.41
N PRO A 49 4.44 16.92 -4.47
CA PRO A 49 5.19 18.15 -4.74
C PRO A 49 6.21 18.04 -5.89
N ILE A 50 6.75 16.84 -6.14
CA ILE A 50 7.74 16.57 -7.19
C ILE A 50 7.17 16.90 -8.58
N VAL A 51 5.92 16.48 -8.83
CA VAL A 51 5.26 16.64 -10.15
C VAL A 51 4.35 17.87 -10.16
N ARG A 52 3.66 18.15 -9.04
CA ARG A 52 2.64 19.21 -8.93
C ARG A 52 3.19 20.62 -9.16
N ARG A 53 4.44 20.89 -8.77
CA ARG A 53 5.08 22.20 -9.02
C ARG A 53 5.16 22.52 -10.52
N HIS A 54 5.47 21.51 -11.35
CA HIS A 54 5.60 21.67 -12.80
C HIS A 54 4.24 21.80 -13.48
N GLN A 55 3.27 21.00 -13.05
CA GLN A 55 1.89 21.08 -13.55
C GLN A 55 1.25 22.43 -13.24
N SER A 56 1.45 22.95 -12.02
CA SER A 56 0.87 24.24 -11.60
C SER A 56 1.48 25.38 -12.39
N ALA A 57 2.82 25.45 -12.48
CA ALA A 57 3.50 26.48 -13.26
C ALA A 57 3.07 26.49 -14.74
N TYR A 58 2.83 25.32 -15.34
CA TYR A 58 2.31 25.22 -16.69
C TYR A 58 0.87 25.72 -16.81
N MET A 59 -0.02 25.29 -15.91
CA MET A 59 -1.42 25.73 -15.91
C MET A 59 -1.57 27.22 -15.64
N ASP A 60 -0.82 27.77 -14.69
CA ASP A 60 -0.83 29.19 -14.35
C ASP A 60 -0.45 30.04 -15.56
N LYS A 61 0.54 29.58 -16.35
CA LYS A 61 0.91 30.22 -17.62
C LYS A 61 -0.24 30.19 -18.63
N LEU A 62 -0.84 29.03 -18.87
CA LEU A 62 -1.93 28.91 -19.84
C LEU A 62 -3.17 29.72 -19.45
N ILE A 63 -3.51 29.75 -18.16
CA ILE A 63 -4.63 30.53 -17.63
C ILE A 63 -4.32 32.02 -17.72
N GLY A 64 -3.11 32.43 -17.32
CA GLY A 64 -2.67 33.84 -17.39
C GLY A 64 -2.63 34.39 -18.81
N GLU A 65 -2.21 33.58 -19.78
CA GLU A 65 -2.22 33.91 -21.22
C GLU A 65 -3.61 33.74 -21.87
N ARG A 66 -4.63 33.34 -21.09
CA ARG A 66 -6.00 33.08 -21.56
C ARG A 66 -6.09 32.07 -22.71
N LEU A 67 -5.14 31.13 -22.76
CA LEU A 67 -5.14 30.06 -23.75
C LEU A 67 -6.13 28.95 -23.38
N VAL A 68 -6.48 28.85 -22.09
CA VAL A 68 -7.38 27.84 -21.55
C VAL A 68 -8.16 28.40 -20.37
N ASP A 69 -9.37 27.88 -20.15
CA ASP A 69 -10.14 28.18 -18.94
C ASP A 69 -9.60 27.42 -17.73
N ASP A 70 -9.69 28.04 -16.55
CA ASP A 70 -9.47 27.37 -15.28
C ASP A 70 -10.65 26.43 -14.99
N ASN A 71 -10.42 25.13 -15.23
CA ASN A 71 -11.45 24.10 -15.23
C ASN A 71 -11.01 22.91 -14.36
N SER A 72 -11.85 22.56 -13.38
CA SER A 72 -11.61 21.44 -12.47
C SER A 72 -11.45 20.08 -13.16
N TYR A 73 -12.13 19.84 -14.28
CA TYR A 73 -11.96 18.61 -15.07
C TYR A 73 -10.61 18.56 -15.80
N ARG A 74 -10.08 19.73 -16.19
CA ARG A 74 -8.76 19.83 -16.80
C ARG A 74 -7.68 19.59 -15.75
N TRP A 75 -7.82 20.19 -14.57
CA TRP A 75 -6.99 19.85 -13.42
C TRP A 75 -7.09 18.38 -13.08
N MET A 76 -8.30 17.81 -13.13
CA MET A 76 -8.51 16.39 -12.90
C MET A 76 -7.67 15.56 -13.91
N ALA A 77 -7.85 15.78 -15.21
CA ALA A 77 -7.10 15.07 -16.24
C ALA A 77 -5.58 15.27 -16.13
N LEU A 78 -5.12 16.51 -15.92
CA LEU A 78 -3.70 16.84 -15.78
C LEU A 78 -3.08 16.12 -14.58
N GLN A 79 -3.75 16.14 -13.45
CA GLN A 79 -3.26 15.51 -12.24
C GLN A 79 -3.37 13.98 -12.35
N GLY A 80 -4.42 13.41 -12.92
CA GLY A 80 -4.55 11.96 -13.06
C GLY A 80 -3.60 11.38 -14.10
N LEU A 81 -3.69 11.85 -15.34
CA LEU A 81 -2.89 11.35 -16.46
C LEU A 81 -1.46 11.85 -16.39
N GLY A 82 -1.24 13.12 -16.01
CA GLY A 82 0.09 13.70 -15.92
C GLY A 82 0.92 13.09 -14.80
N ASP A 83 0.33 12.75 -13.64
CA ASP A 83 1.08 12.05 -12.58
C ASP A 83 1.46 10.64 -13.02
N ALA A 84 0.52 9.90 -13.63
CA ALA A 84 0.77 8.56 -14.14
C ALA A 84 1.83 8.55 -15.27
N ALA A 85 1.80 9.55 -16.16
CA ALA A 85 2.79 9.72 -17.22
C ALA A 85 4.16 10.16 -16.70
N ALA A 86 4.20 11.03 -15.68
CA ALA A 86 5.45 11.47 -15.06
C ALA A 86 6.11 10.35 -14.24
N TYR A 87 5.31 9.46 -13.63
CA TYR A 87 5.80 8.31 -12.88
C TYR A 87 6.26 7.16 -13.80
N GLN A 88 7.30 7.44 -14.59
CA GLN A 88 7.94 6.47 -15.47
C GLN A 88 9.42 6.32 -15.13
N LYS A 89 9.86 5.07 -15.03
CA LYS A 89 11.27 4.74 -14.86
C LYS A 89 12.00 4.96 -16.18
N THR A 90 12.83 6.00 -16.26
CA THR A 90 13.63 6.33 -17.45
C THR A 90 15.07 5.84 -17.28
N ARG A 91 15.82 5.75 -18.39
CA ARG A 91 17.26 5.41 -18.34
C ARG A 91 18.10 6.49 -17.68
N ASN A 92 17.76 7.76 -17.91
CA ASN A 92 18.47 8.89 -17.32
C ASN A 92 17.79 9.33 -16.01
N TRP A 93 18.40 8.97 -14.89
CA TRP A 93 17.87 9.26 -13.57
C TRP A 93 17.74 10.75 -13.25
N ARG A 94 18.56 11.62 -13.86
CA ARG A 94 18.53 13.08 -13.61
C ARG A 94 17.24 13.74 -14.08
N ASN A 95 16.53 13.09 -14.99
CA ASN A 95 15.32 13.61 -15.62
C ASN A 95 14.11 12.71 -15.31
N SER A 96 14.03 12.18 -14.08
CA SER A 96 13.04 11.15 -13.76
C SER A 96 12.39 11.41 -12.41
N ALA A 97 11.12 11.82 -12.46
CA ALA A 97 10.28 11.94 -11.27
C ALA A 97 10.17 10.60 -10.53
N TYR A 98 10.31 9.46 -11.22
CA TYR A 98 10.31 8.13 -10.60
C TYR A 98 11.35 8.03 -9.47
N TYR A 99 12.63 8.36 -9.71
CA TYR A 99 13.66 8.21 -8.68
C TYR A 99 13.52 9.23 -7.55
N GLU A 100 13.05 10.45 -7.84
CA GLU A 100 12.72 11.44 -6.81
C GLU A 100 11.56 10.97 -5.92
N ILE A 101 10.52 10.37 -6.50
CA ILE A 101 9.37 9.83 -5.77
C ILE A 101 9.80 8.65 -4.91
N GLN A 102 10.61 7.74 -5.46
CA GLN A 102 11.20 6.62 -4.72
C GLN A 102 12.08 7.10 -3.56
N HIS A 103 12.82 8.20 -3.75
CA HIS A 103 13.58 8.84 -2.69
C HIS A 103 12.68 9.32 -1.53
N THR A 104 11.52 9.91 -1.84
CA THR A 104 10.54 10.33 -0.82
C THR A 104 10.00 9.15 -0.01
N VAL A 105 9.71 8.01 -0.67
CA VAL A 105 9.30 6.78 0.02
C VAL A 105 10.43 6.25 0.91
N ARG A 106 11.66 6.22 0.39
CA ARG A 106 12.85 5.81 1.15
C ARG A 106 13.04 6.68 2.39
N ALA A 107 12.96 8.00 2.26
CA ALA A 107 13.11 8.92 3.39
C ALA A 107 12.02 8.69 4.47
N ALA A 108 10.81 8.30 4.08
CA ALA A 108 9.76 7.93 5.04
C ALA A 108 10.08 6.61 5.76
N VAL A 109 10.63 5.61 5.06
CA VAL A 109 11.14 4.38 5.68
C VAL A 109 12.29 4.69 6.65
N ASP A 110 13.20 5.59 6.29
CA ASP A 110 14.31 6.01 7.16
C ASP A 110 13.82 6.69 8.45
N ARG A 111 12.83 7.59 8.35
CA ARG A 111 12.20 8.22 9.53
C ARG A 111 11.54 7.20 10.44
N LEU A 112 10.94 6.15 9.89
CA LEU A 112 10.41 5.04 10.68
C LEU A 112 11.56 4.27 11.35
N ASP A 113 12.57 3.85 10.59
CA ASP A 113 13.71 3.07 11.10
C ASP A 113 14.45 3.78 12.25
N GLN A 114 14.60 5.10 12.18
CA GLN A 114 15.20 5.93 13.22
C GLN A 114 14.45 5.89 14.57
N ARG A 115 13.18 5.45 14.60
CA ARG A 115 12.39 5.25 15.83
C ARG A 115 12.75 3.95 16.57
N GLY A 116 13.69 3.18 16.04
CA GLY A 116 14.25 1.97 16.65
C GLY A 116 13.48 0.69 16.34
N ASP A 117 14.05 -0.43 16.78
CA ASP A 117 13.56 -1.81 16.51
C ASP A 117 13.57 -2.16 15.00
N PRO A 118 14.76 -2.37 14.40
CA PRO A 118 14.92 -2.66 12.97
C PRO A 118 14.35 -4.01 12.52
N ASP A 119 13.97 -4.88 13.45
CA ASP A 119 13.38 -6.20 13.15
C ASP A 119 11.84 -6.17 13.23
N ARG A 120 11.27 -5.03 13.59
CA ARG A 120 9.82 -4.87 13.70
C ARG A 120 9.14 -5.00 12.33
N PRO A 121 7.93 -5.58 12.28
CA PRO A 121 7.18 -5.68 11.04
C PRO A 121 6.81 -4.32 10.44
N LEU A 122 6.80 -4.25 9.11
CA LEU A 122 6.36 -3.11 8.32
C LEU A 122 5.09 -3.47 7.54
N VAL A 123 4.12 -2.56 7.53
CA VAL A 123 2.90 -2.65 6.72
C VAL A 123 2.79 -1.45 5.80
N PHE A 124 2.61 -1.73 4.53
CA PHE A 124 2.35 -0.72 3.50
C PHE A 124 0.86 -0.47 3.35
N ILE A 125 0.47 0.80 3.22
CA ILE A 125 -0.89 1.22 2.86
C ILE A 125 -0.80 2.16 1.66
N GLY A 126 -1.15 1.65 0.48
CA GLY A 126 -1.20 2.39 -0.77
C GLY A 126 -2.63 2.70 -1.19
N HIS A 127 -2.83 3.90 -1.75
CA HIS A 127 -4.07 4.25 -2.46
C HIS A 127 -3.75 4.61 -3.91
N SER A 128 -4.51 4.06 -4.86
CA SER A 128 -4.38 4.40 -6.29
C SER A 128 -2.92 4.34 -6.75
N LEU A 129 -2.35 5.41 -7.32
CA LEU A 129 -0.95 5.45 -7.77
C LEU A 129 0.06 5.09 -6.65
N GLY A 130 -0.27 5.37 -5.39
CA GLY A 130 0.53 4.95 -4.24
C GLY A 130 0.71 3.43 -4.12
N CYS A 131 -0.27 2.63 -4.58
CA CYS A 131 -0.13 1.18 -4.68
C CYS A 131 0.99 0.79 -5.65
N HIS A 132 1.02 1.44 -6.82
CA HIS A 132 2.04 1.20 -7.84
C HIS A 132 3.42 1.68 -7.37
N ILE A 133 3.49 2.85 -6.71
CA ILE A 133 4.73 3.39 -6.12
C ILE A 133 5.32 2.41 -5.10
N LEU A 134 4.52 1.92 -4.15
CA LEU A 134 4.97 0.97 -3.12
C LEU A 134 5.38 -0.39 -3.71
N SER A 135 4.62 -0.89 -4.70
CA SER A 135 4.95 -2.15 -5.38
C SER A 135 6.28 -2.05 -6.15
N THR A 136 6.49 -0.95 -6.87
CA THR A 136 7.75 -0.70 -7.61
C THR A 136 8.92 -0.43 -6.67
N PHE A 137 8.70 0.23 -5.54
CA PHE A 137 9.70 0.36 -4.46
C PHE A 137 10.13 -1.01 -3.92
N ALA A 138 9.17 -1.89 -3.66
CA ALA A 138 9.44 -3.25 -3.20
C ALA A 138 10.21 -4.08 -4.25
N TRP A 139 9.83 -3.97 -5.53
CA TRP A 139 10.54 -4.61 -6.64
C TRP A 139 11.97 -4.10 -6.82
N ASP A 140 12.19 -2.80 -6.76
CA ASP A 140 13.51 -2.19 -6.90
C ASP A 140 14.40 -2.57 -5.71
N THR A 141 13.85 -2.56 -4.49
CA THR A 141 14.54 -3.02 -3.28
C THR A 141 14.93 -4.50 -3.40
N TYR A 142 14.02 -5.37 -3.82
CA TYR A 142 14.31 -6.78 -4.08
C TYR A 142 15.38 -6.96 -5.16
N THR A 143 15.27 -6.25 -6.28
CA THR A 143 16.23 -6.33 -7.38
C THR A 143 17.63 -5.92 -6.92
N MET A 144 17.71 -4.89 -6.09
CA MET A 144 18.98 -4.43 -5.50
C MET A 144 19.61 -5.48 -4.59
N ARG A 145 18.84 -6.08 -3.67
CA ARG A 145 19.32 -7.15 -2.79
C ARG A 145 19.94 -8.29 -3.59
N ARG A 146 19.27 -8.69 -4.68
CA ARG A 146 19.74 -9.77 -5.57
C ARG A 146 21.02 -9.39 -6.33
N ILE A 147 21.11 -8.19 -6.88
CA ILE A 147 22.33 -7.72 -7.58
C ILE A 147 23.51 -7.70 -6.60
N MET A 148 23.30 -7.25 -5.36
CA MET A 148 24.34 -7.19 -4.34
C MET A 148 24.86 -8.57 -3.91
N GLN A 149 24.01 -9.59 -3.91
CA GLN A 149 24.41 -10.97 -3.59
C GLN A 149 25.29 -11.60 -4.68
N ASN A 150 25.14 -11.16 -5.93
CA ASN A 150 25.83 -11.75 -7.09
C ASN A 150 27.02 -10.94 -7.61
N ARG A 151 27.40 -9.82 -6.96
CA ARG A 151 28.41 -8.80 -7.35
C ARG A 151 28.91 -8.84 -8.80
N GLU A 152 28.60 -7.79 -9.56
CA GLU A 152 29.65 -7.04 -10.24
C GLU A 152 29.28 -5.56 -10.35
N GLN A 153 30.31 -4.73 -10.26
CA GLN A 153 30.30 -3.29 -9.99
C GLN A 153 30.06 -2.48 -11.25
N ASP A 154 29.01 -2.78 -12.01
CA ASP A 154 28.67 -1.99 -13.19
C ASP A 154 27.28 -1.38 -13.05
N GLY A 155 27.28 -0.09 -12.73
CA GLY A 155 26.06 0.66 -12.46
C GLY A 155 26.33 2.15 -12.30
N ASP A 156 25.41 2.96 -12.82
CA ASP A 156 25.40 4.41 -12.66
C ASP A 156 25.50 4.81 -11.17
N THR A 157 26.09 5.97 -10.89
CA THR A 157 26.28 6.57 -9.56
C THR A 157 25.10 6.38 -8.59
N LYS A 158 23.84 6.57 -9.01
CA LYS A 158 22.66 6.34 -8.15
C LYS A 158 22.35 4.88 -7.85
N MET A 159 22.68 3.97 -8.76
CA MET A 159 22.60 2.54 -8.49
C MET A 159 23.63 2.14 -7.43
N GLN A 160 24.81 2.75 -7.47
CA GLN A 160 25.83 2.57 -6.43
C GLN A 160 25.39 3.18 -5.10
N GLU A 161 24.79 4.38 -5.09
CA GLU A 161 24.21 5.01 -3.90
C GLU A 161 23.09 4.14 -3.29
N PHE A 162 22.19 3.62 -4.12
CA PHE A 162 21.11 2.77 -3.62
C PHE A 162 21.63 1.41 -3.14
N ALA A 163 22.65 0.85 -3.81
CA ALA A 163 23.33 -0.35 -3.33
C ALA A 163 24.06 -0.11 -1.99
N ALA A 164 24.70 1.06 -1.81
CA ALA A 164 25.33 1.45 -0.54
C ALA A 164 24.29 1.60 0.57
N TYR A 165 23.20 2.33 0.29
CA TYR A 165 22.04 2.46 1.18
C TYR A 165 21.50 1.10 1.63
N MET A 166 21.37 0.15 0.70
CA MET A 166 20.89 -1.21 1.01
C MET A 166 21.90 -2.03 1.81
N ARG A 167 23.21 -1.86 1.55
CA ARG A 167 24.29 -2.59 2.25
C ARG A 167 24.39 -2.16 3.71
N GLU A 168 24.27 -0.87 3.95
CA GLU A 168 24.39 -0.25 5.27
C GLU A 168 23.03 -0.18 5.99
N GLY A 169 21.93 -0.43 5.27
CA GLY A 169 20.58 -0.36 5.82
C GLY A 169 20.29 -1.45 6.85
N SER A 170 19.29 -1.21 7.69
CA SER A 170 18.71 -2.24 8.56
C SER A 170 17.87 -3.26 7.77
N PRO A 171 17.51 -4.41 8.35
CA PRO A 171 16.49 -5.31 7.78
C PRO A 171 15.20 -4.57 7.42
N PHE A 172 14.77 -3.61 8.26
CA PHE A 172 13.64 -2.73 8.00
C PHE A 172 13.79 -1.93 6.70
N ARG A 173 14.92 -1.22 6.52
CA ARG A 173 15.21 -0.43 5.31
C ARG A 173 15.29 -1.28 4.05
N ARG A 174 15.70 -2.54 4.20
CA ARG A 174 15.76 -3.53 3.11
C ARG A 174 14.42 -4.21 2.82
N LEU A 175 13.35 -3.83 3.52
CA LEU A 175 12.02 -4.44 3.46
C LEU A 175 12.02 -5.92 3.83
N GLU A 176 13.03 -6.38 4.58
CA GLU A 176 13.11 -7.76 5.06
C GLU A 176 12.08 -8.04 6.15
N THR A 177 11.45 -7.01 6.71
CA THR A 177 10.38 -7.09 7.70
C THR A 177 8.99 -6.71 7.13
N LEU A 178 8.83 -6.64 5.80
CA LEU A 178 7.54 -6.31 5.19
C LEU A 178 6.51 -7.44 5.43
N ALA A 179 5.54 -7.20 6.32
CA ALA A 179 4.55 -8.15 6.80
C ALA A 179 3.14 -7.91 6.29
N GLY A 180 2.83 -6.73 5.75
CA GLY A 180 1.52 -6.47 5.18
C GLY A 180 1.56 -5.50 4.01
N PHE A 181 0.63 -5.68 3.09
CA PHE A 181 0.39 -4.73 2.01
C PHE A 181 -1.10 -4.50 1.84
N VAL A 182 -1.56 -3.31 2.17
CA VAL A 182 -2.94 -2.88 1.97
C VAL A 182 -2.98 -1.96 0.75
N THR A 183 -3.74 -2.34 -0.26
CA THR A 183 -3.98 -1.54 -1.46
C THR A 183 -5.44 -1.13 -1.53
N MET A 184 -5.70 0.14 -1.81
CA MET A 184 -7.05 0.71 -1.88
C MET A 184 -7.24 1.38 -3.24
N GLY A 185 -8.30 1.06 -3.97
CA GLY A 185 -8.54 1.62 -5.31
C GLY A 185 -7.33 1.37 -6.22
N CYS A 186 -6.80 0.14 -6.21
CA CYS A 186 -5.51 -0.17 -6.81
C CYS A 186 -5.52 -0.08 -8.35
N ASN A 187 -4.70 0.82 -8.89
CA ASN A 187 -4.57 1.05 -10.33
C ASN A 187 -3.40 0.28 -10.96
N MET A 188 -2.72 -0.59 -10.21
CA MET A 188 -1.58 -1.39 -10.72
C MET A 188 -1.89 -2.09 -12.04
N PRO A 189 -3.09 -2.70 -12.26
CA PRO A 189 -3.39 -3.35 -13.53
C PRO A 189 -3.20 -2.47 -14.77
N LEU A 190 -3.52 -1.17 -14.70
CA LEU A 190 -3.34 -0.24 -15.83
C LEU A 190 -1.88 -0.15 -16.29
N PHE A 191 -0.93 -0.24 -15.36
CA PHE A 191 0.50 -0.17 -15.65
C PHE A 191 1.09 -1.50 -16.13
N THR A 192 0.37 -2.61 -15.94
CA THR A 192 0.85 -3.93 -16.36
C THR A 192 0.65 -4.20 -17.85
N PHE A 193 -0.26 -3.47 -18.50
CA PHE A 193 -0.61 -3.69 -19.91
C PHE A 193 0.55 -3.46 -20.87
N THR A 194 1.55 -2.66 -20.49
CA THR A 194 2.77 -2.49 -21.30
C THR A 194 3.60 -3.77 -21.43
N PHE A 195 3.47 -4.73 -20.52
CA PHE A 195 4.27 -5.96 -20.50
C PHE A 195 3.50 -7.19 -21.00
N GLY A 196 2.18 -7.16 -20.90
CA GLY A 196 1.31 -8.33 -21.09
C GLY A 196 1.25 -9.24 -19.85
N PRO A 197 0.25 -10.13 -19.77
CA PRO A 197 -0.01 -10.94 -18.58
C PRO A 197 1.08 -11.97 -18.26
N ASP A 198 1.87 -12.42 -19.23
CA ASP A 198 2.86 -13.49 -19.02
C ASP A 198 4.14 -13.01 -18.31
N LYS A 199 4.39 -11.69 -18.31
CA LYS A 199 5.63 -11.09 -17.79
C LYS A 199 5.46 -10.47 -16.41
N ILE A 200 4.23 -10.42 -15.90
CA ILE A 200 3.89 -9.75 -14.64
C ILE A 200 3.77 -10.81 -13.55
N VAL A 201 4.40 -10.56 -12.41
CA VAL A 201 4.33 -11.44 -11.24
C VAL A 201 4.13 -10.59 -9.99
N PRO A 202 3.43 -11.11 -8.96
CA PRO A 202 3.29 -10.39 -7.71
C PRO A 202 4.65 -10.24 -7.02
N ILE A 203 4.80 -9.24 -6.16
CA ILE A 203 5.99 -9.05 -5.31
C ILE A 203 6.22 -10.21 -4.32
N THR A 204 5.33 -11.20 -4.32
CA THR A 204 5.44 -12.47 -3.58
C THR A 204 6.23 -13.55 -4.28
N GLN A 205 6.62 -13.32 -5.53
CA GLN A 205 7.39 -14.25 -6.31
C GLN A 205 8.78 -13.66 -6.59
N GLY A 206 9.82 -14.47 -6.41
CA GLY A 206 11.17 -14.14 -6.87
C GLY A 206 11.32 -14.37 -8.38
N ARG A 207 12.35 -13.79 -8.98
CA ARG A 207 12.68 -14.03 -10.40
C ARG A 207 13.27 -15.42 -10.64
N THR A 208 13.89 -16.03 -9.63
CA THR A 208 14.34 -17.42 -9.64
C THR A 208 13.71 -18.20 -8.47
N PRO A 209 13.65 -19.56 -8.53
CA PRO A 209 13.09 -20.37 -7.44
C PRO A 209 13.80 -20.19 -6.08
N ASN A 210 15.07 -19.80 -6.09
CA ASN A 210 15.88 -19.62 -4.88
C ASN A 210 15.85 -18.16 -4.36
N ASP A 211 15.24 -17.23 -5.11
CA ASP A 211 15.19 -15.84 -4.72
C ASP A 211 14.16 -15.63 -3.60
N HIS A 212 14.56 -14.95 -2.52
CA HIS A 212 13.60 -14.48 -1.53
C HIS A 212 12.80 -13.29 -2.08
N PRO A 213 11.47 -13.38 -2.17
CA PRO A 213 10.65 -12.30 -2.73
C PRO A 213 10.70 -11.02 -1.88
N ALA A 214 10.08 -9.95 -2.37
CA ALA A 214 9.95 -8.72 -1.59
C ALA A 214 8.92 -8.87 -0.45
N PHE A 215 7.90 -9.73 -0.64
CA PHE A 215 6.83 -9.95 0.32
C PHE A 215 6.46 -11.44 0.44
N PRO A 216 6.20 -12.02 1.62
CA PRO A 216 6.57 -11.49 2.93
C PRO A 216 8.08 -11.37 3.06
N GLY A 217 8.53 -10.37 3.80
CA GLY A 217 9.94 -10.12 4.06
C GLY A 217 10.66 -11.34 4.65
N MET A 218 11.90 -11.57 4.21
CA MET A 218 12.66 -12.76 4.60
C MET A 218 13.09 -12.77 6.08
N GLY A 219 13.25 -11.61 6.70
CA GLY A 219 13.61 -11.44 8.11
C GLY A 219 12.44 -11.58 9.09
N LEU A 220 11.22 -11.84 8.61
CA LEU A 220 10.07 -12.07 9.48
C LEU A 220 10.17 -13.43 10.19
N GLY A 221 9.97 -13.40 11.51
CA GLY A 221 9.76 -14.61 12.31
C GLY A 221 8.58 -15.44 11.81
N ALA A 222 8.65 -16.76 12.01
CA ALA A 222 7.71 -17.73 11.43
C ALA A 222 6.24 -17.40 11.74
N ASN A 223 5.93 -17.03 12.99
CA ASN A 223 4.56 -16.70 13.40
C ASN A 223 4.02 -15.48 12.65
N VAL A 224 4.81 -14.41 12.52
CA VAL A 224 4.41 -13.20 11.76
C VAL A 224 4.26 -13.51 10.28
N LYS A 225 5.17 -14.32 9.72
CA LYS A 225 5.14 -14.69 8.30
C LYS A 225 3.85 -15.42 7.90
N VAL A 226 3.29 -16.24 8.79
CA VAL A 226 1.98 -16.89 8.61
C VAL A 226 0.82 -15.89 8.67
N LYS A 227 0.98 -14.77 9.40
CA LYS A 227 -0.01 -13.69 9.48
C LYS A 227 0.11 -12.65 8.36
N ALA A 228 1.13 -12.75 7.52
CA ALA A 228 1.36 -11.77 6.46
C ALA A 228 0.28 -11.85 5.36
N ARG A 229 -0.34 -10.70 5.04
CA ARG A 229 -1.43 -10.62 4.04
C ARG A 229 -1.27 -9.42 3.12
N TRP A 230 -1.78 -9.57 1.90
CA TRP A 230 -2.01 -8.48 0.96
C TRP A 230 -3.52 -8.27 0.80
N LEU A 231 -4.05 -7.21 1.39
CA LEU A 231 -5.47 -6.86 1.32
C LEU A 231 -5.69 -5.83 0.20
N ASN A 232 -6.36 -6.22 -0.87
CA ASN A 232 -6.70 -5.32 -1.98
C ASN A 232 -8.18 -4.94 -1.94
N PHE A 233 -8.48 -3.72 -1.50
CA PHE A 233 -9.84 -3.18 -1.47
C PHE A 233 -10.16 -2.44 -2.76
N TYR A 234 -11.28 -2.80 -3.39
CA TYR A 234 -11.77 -2.14 -4.61
C TYR A 234 -13.30 -1.97 -4.56
N SER A 235 -13.80 -0.91 -5.17
CA SER A 235 -15.24 -0.70 -5.42
C SER A 235 -15.54 -1.00 -6.87
N ARG A 236 -16.70 -1.61 -7.13
CA ARG A 236 -17.17 -1.87 -8.50
C ARG A 236 -17.48 -0.57 -9.27
N ASN A 237 -17.68 0.53 -8.55
CA ASN A 237 -17.92 1.85 -9.12
C ASN A 237 -16.62 2.66 -9.26
N ASP A 238 -15.48 2.15 -8.78
CA ASP A 238 -14.20 2.82 -8.92
C ASP A 238 -13.61 2.56 -10.31
N LEU A 239 -13.42 3.62 -11.10
CA LEU A 239 -12.87 3.54 -12.46
C LEU A 239 -11.39 3.18 -12.50
N LEU A 240 -10.65 3.42 -11.42
CA LEU A 240 -9.21 3.22 -11.35
C LEU A 240 -8.83 2.07 -10.41
N GLY A 241 -9.79 1.54 -9.64
CA GLY A 241 -9.58 0.49 -8.67
C GLY A 241 -9.96 -0.88 -9.20
N PHE A 242 -8.96 -1.76 -9.33
CA PHE A 242 -9.13 -3.09 -9.91
C PHE A 242 -8.77 -4.22 -8.92
N PRO A 243 -9.41 -5.39 -9.04
CA PRO A 243 -8.92 -6.61 -8.40
C PRO A 243 -7.57 -7.03 -9.02
N LEU A 244 -6.72 -7.71 -8.25
CA LEU A 244 -5.39 -8.14 -8.67
C LEU A 244 -5.36 -9.60 -9.16
N LYS A 245 -6.16 -10.49 -8.57
CA LYS A 245 -6.18 -11.93 -8.93
C LYS A 245 -6.47 -12.19 -10.41
N PRO A 246 -7.34 -11.41 -11.09
CA PRO A 246 -7.60 -11.62 -12.52
C PRO A 246 -6.45 -11.21 -13.45
N LEU A 247 -5.34 -10.66 -12.95
CA LEU A 247 -4.22 -10.25 -13.79
C LEU A 247 -3.62 -11.42 -14.58
N ASN A 248 -3.38 -12.56 -13.91
CA ASN A 248 -2.88 -13.80 -14.51
C ASN A 248 -2.89 -14.96 -13.49
N GLY A 249 -2.35 -16.12 -13.89
CA GLY A 249 -2.23 -17.30 -13.02
C GLY A 249 -1.36 -17.08 -11.77
N ALA A 250 -0.29 -16.28 -11.84
CA ALA A 250 0.58 -16.02 -10.70
C ALA A 250 -0.13 -15.22 -9.60
N TYR A 251 -0.88 -14.18 -9.97
CA TYR A 251 -1.70 -13.42 -9.03
C TYR A 251 -2.89 -14.24 -8.51
N ALA A 252 -3.54 -15.04 -9.37
CA ALA A 252 -4.66 -15.88 -8.98
C ALA A 252 -4.27 -16.95 -7.94
N ALA A 253 -3.08 -17.54 -8.10
CA ALA A 253 -2.56 -18.60 -7.24
C ALA A 253 -1.97 -18.09 -5.91
N GLU A 254 -1.70 -16.80 -5.76
CA GLU A 254 -1.10 -16.26 -4.52
C GLU A 254 -2.11 -16.24 -3.36
N PRO A 255 -1.95 -17.08 -2.32
CA PRO A 255 -2.91 -17.16 -1.23
C PRO A 255 -2.91 -15.92 -0.31
N ARG A 256 -1.83 -15.13 -0.29
CA ARG A 256 -1.75 -13.94 0.56
C ARG A 256 -2.57 -12.78 0.02
N ILE A 257 -2.87 -12.77 -1.29
CA ILE A 257 -3.67 -11.72 -1.91
C ILE A 257 -5.15 -12.00 -1.67
N SER A 258 -5.85 -11.01 -1.14
CA SER A 258 -7.31 -11.00 -0.98
C SER A 258 -7.90 -9.80 -1.69
N ASP A 259 -8.62 -10.05 -2.79
CA ASP A 259 -9.43 -9.03 -3.46
C ASP A 259 -10.77 -8.87 -2.73
N ILE A 260 -10.97 -7.69 -2.15
CA ILE A 260 -12.07 -7.40 -1.23
C ILE A 260 -12.97 -6.31 -1.83
N PRO A 261 -14.15 -6.66 -2.36
CA PRO A 261 -15.09 -5.67 -2.84
C PRO A 261 -15.69 -4.87 -1.68
N VAL A 262 -15.74 -3.55 -1.83
CA VAL A 262 -16.37 -2.61 -0.91
C VAL A 262 -17.25 -1.60 -1.66
N VAL A 263 -18.07 -0.84 -0.93
CA VAL A 263 -18.79 0.32 -1.45
C VAL A 263 -18.14 1.54 -0.81
N SER A 264 -16.95 1.89 -1.28
CA SER A 264 -16.07 2.91 -0.68
C SER A 264 -16.72 4.28 -0.64
N GLU A 265 -17.55 4.62 -1.62
CA GLU A 265 -18.37 5.83 -1.66
C GLU A 265 -19.39 5.90 -0.51
N GLY A 266 -19.76 4.75 0.08
CA GLY A 266 -20.82 4.62 1.07
C GLY A 266 -22.21 4.46 0.45
N ARG A 267 -23.12 3.76 1.16
CA ARG A 267 -24.45 3.41 0.64
C ARG A 267 -25.29 4.64 0.23
N LEU A 268 -25.24 5.69 1.03
CA LEU A 268 -26.01 6.92 0.76
C LEU A 268 -25.48 7.66 -0.46
N LYS A 269 -24.16 7.92 -0.55
CA LYS A 269 -23.57 8.59 -1.72
C LYS A 269 -23.71 7.75 -2.98
N ARG A 270 -23.65 6.42 -2.88
CA ARG A 270 -23.93 5.54 -4.03
C ARG A 270 -25.32 5.81 -4.63
N ILE A 271 -26.34 5.97 -3.79
CA ILE A 271 -27.70 6.27 -4.24
C ILE A 271 -27.76 7.69 -4.81
N LEU A 272 -27.24 8.69 -4.09
CA LEU A 272 -27.31 10.10 -4.49
C LEU A 272 -26.50 10.42 -5.75
N CYS A 273 -25.35 9.77 -5.93
CA CYS A 273 -24.48 9.96 -7.09
C CYS A 273 -24.81 9.01 -8.24
N SER A 274 -25.70 8.02 -8.07
CA SER A 274 -26.07 7.06 -9.13
C SER A 274 -26.53 7.74 -10.43
N PRO A 275 -27.27 8.87 -10.41
CA PRO A 275 -27.64 9.59 -11.63
C PRO A 275 -26.47 10.33 -12.30
N PHE A 276 -25.32 10.46 -11.62
CA PHE A 276 -24.15 11.23 -12.05
C PHE A 276 -22.89 10.34 -12.05
N PRO A 277 -22.66 9.56 -13.12
CA PRO A 277 -21.61 8.54 -13.16
C PRO A 277 -20.21 9.05 -12.79
N ALA A 278 -19.83 10.25 -13.23
CA ALA A 278 -18.54 10.85 -12.90
C ALA A 278 -18.36 11.10 -11.39
N LEU A 279 -19.40 11.60 -10.72
CA LEU A 279 -19.38 11.85 -9.28
C LEU A 279 -19.36 10.53 -8.49
N ALA A 280 -20.14 9.53 -8.92
CA ALA A 280 -20.15 8.21 -8.29
C ALA A 280 -18.77 7.55 -8.36
N THR A 281 -18.14 7.60 -9.53
CA THR A 281 -16.79 7.08 -9.75
C THR A 281 -15.74 7.78 -8.89
N TYR A 282 -15.75 9.12 -8.86
CA TYR A 282 -14.81 9.89 -8.05
C TYR A 282 -15.00 9.62 -6.55
N ALA A 283 -16.24 9.57 -6.07
CA ALA A 283 -16.56 9.25 -4.69
C ALA A 283 -16.13 7.82 -4.31
N ALA A 284 -16.29 6.86 -5.22
CA ALA A 284 -15.82 5.50 -5.03
C ALA A 284 -14.29 5.48 -4.92
N HIS A 285 -13.59 6.18 -5.82
CA HIS A 285 -12.12 6.18 -5.82
C HIS A 285 -11.51 6.83 -4.57
N THR A 286 -12.12 7.88 -4.03
CA THR A 286 -11.58 8.63 -2.89
C THR A 286 -12.09 8.17 -1.52
N GLY A 287 -13.18 7.39 -1.48
CA GLY A 287 -13.88 7.03 -0.25
C GLY A 287 -13.21 5.98 0.66
N TYR A 288 -12.10 5.34 0.24
CA TYR A 288 -11.51 4.22 0.97
C TYR A 288 -10.93 4.58 2.34
N TRP A 289 -10.27 5.75 2.45
CA TRP A 289 -9.51 6.16 3.64
C TRP A 289 -10.29 6.08 4.95
N THR A 290 -11.60 6.27 4.89
CA THR A 290 -12.46 6.29 6.07
C THR A 290 -13.49 5.15 6.08
N HIS A 291 -13.48 4.28 5.06
CA HIS A 291 -14.48 3.24 4.90
C HIS A 291 -14.37 2.19 6.01
N GLY A 292 -15.49 1.90 6.69
CA GLY A 292 -15.51 1.11 7.92
C GLY A 292 -14.90 -0.30 7.76
N ARG A 293 -15.20 -1.00 6.66
CA ARG A 293 -14.61 -2.32 6.40
C ARG A 293 -13.11 -2.25 6.12
N VAL A 294 -12.65 -1.23 5.39
CA VAL A 294 -11.23 -1.06 5.04
C VAL A 294 -10.42 -0.86 6.30
N VAL A 295 -10.87 0.07 7.16
CA VAL A 295 -10.25 0.33 8.47
C VAL A 295 -10.28 -0.91 9.35
N ARG A 296 -11.44 -1.57 9.49
CA ARG A 296 -11.59 -2.75 10.36
C ARG A 296 -10.68 -3.89 9.95
N ASP A 297 -10.70 -4.26 8.67
CA ASP A 297 -9.94 -5.41 8.16
C ASP A 297 -8.42 -5.07 8.18
N THR A 298 -8.04 -3.81 7.99
CA THR A 298 -6.65 -3.33 8.18
C THR A 298 -6.22 -3.39 9.66
N ALA A 299 -7.06 -2.91 10.59
CA ALA A 299 -6.77 -2.98 12.02
C ALA A 299 -6.67 -4.42 12.54
N ALA A 300 -7.45 -5.34 11.95
CA ALA A 300 -7.34 -6.77 12.22
C ALA A 300 -6.00 -7.35 11.74
N LEU A 301 -5.53 -6.96 10.54
CA LEU A 301 -4.19 -7.34 10.07
C LEU A 301 -3.09 -6.83 11.01
N LEU A 302 -3.16 -5.55 11.44
CA LEU A 302 -2.19 -4.99 12.38
C LEU A 302 -2.23 -5.75 13.72
N THR A 303 -3.41 -6.03 14.25
CA THR A 303 -3.59 -6.81 15.49
C THR A 303 -2.97 -8.20 15.37
N ASP A 304 -3.27 -8.93 14.30
CA ASP A 304 -2.73 -10.27 14.05
C ASP A 304 -1.20 -10.29 14.00
N ILE A 305 -0.57 -9.25 13.42
CA ILE A 305 0.89 -9.12 13.34
C ILE A 305 1.50 -8.77 14.71
N ILE A 306 0.89 -7.82 15.43
CA ILE A 306 1.37 -7.37 16.76
C ILE A 306 1.36 -8.52 17.76
N THR A 307 0.32 -9.35 17.74
CA THR A 307 0.12 -10.45 18.70
C THR A 307 0.57 -11.81 18.16
N ALA A 308 1.33 -11.86 17.06
CA ALA A 308 1.67 -13.13 16.40
C ALA A 308 2.44 -14.11 17.29
N ASP A 309 3.22 -13.59 18.25
CA ASP A 309 3.99 -14.39 19.22
C ASP A 309 3.32 -14.51 20.59
N ASP A 310 2.11 -13.95 20.75
CA ASP A 310 1.37 -14.18 21.97
C ASP A 310 0.86 -15.62 21.98
N PRO A 311 0.89 -16.30 23.16
CA PRO A 311 0.32 -17.62 23.28
C PRO A 311 -1.14 -17.58 22.82
N ALA A 312 -1.55 -18.58 22.03
CA ALA A 312 -2.90 -18.65 21.50
C ALA A 312 -3.91 -18.45 22.65
N PRO A 313 -4.93 -17.59 22.48
CA PRO A 313 -5.92 -17.40 23.52
C PRO A 313 -6.54 -18.77 23.84
N PRO A 314 -6.78 -19.09 25.12
CA PRO A 314 -7.35 -20.37 25.49
C PRO A 314 -8.66 -20.56 24.72
N PRO A 315 -8.96 -21.79 24.24
CA PRO A 315 -10.17 -22.05 23.49
C PRO A 315 -11.36 -21.53 24.29
N ARG A 316 -12.21 -20.70 23.67
CA ARG A 316 -13.43 -20.19 24.31
C ARG A 316 -14.21 -21.39 24.81
N ARG A 317 -14.24 -21.60 26.13
CA ARG A 317 -15.16 -22.56 26.74
C ARG A 317 -16.57 -22.09 26.40
N LEU A 318 -17.20 -22.78 25.46
CA LEU A 318 -18.64 -22.71 25.29
C LEU A 318 -19.24 -23.13 26.63
N PHE A 319 -19.69 -22.16 27.42
CA PHE A 319 -20.57 -22.42 28.54
C PHE A 319 -21.84 -23.06 27.96
N ARG A 320 -21.88 -24.40 27.96
CA ARG A 320 -23.14 -25.12 27.92
C ARG A 320 -23.93 -24.62 29.13
N ARG A 321 -24.92 -23.76 28.90
CA ARG A 321 -25.94 -23.47 29.90
C ARG A 321 -26.56 -24.79 30.31
N GLY A 322 -26.25 -25.25 31.52
CA GLY A 322 -26.98 -26.31 32.18
C GLY A 322 -28.39 -25.83 32.53
N GLY A 323 -29.35 -26.73 32.35
CA GLY A 323 -30.78 -26.59 32.63
C GLY A 323 -31.55 -27.34 31.53
N ALA A 324 -32.26 -28.43 31.77
CA ALA A 324 -33.04 -28.79 32.95
C ALA A 324 -33.02 -30.30 33.24
N ARG A 325 -33.22 -30.61 34.53
CA ARG A 325 -33.60 -31.93 35.05
C ARG A 325 -35.11 -32.15 34.83
N VAL A 326 -35.43 -33.38 34.42
CA VAL A 326 -36.52 -34.27 34.85
C VAL A 326 -37.98 -33.80 34.71
N ALA A 327 -38.75 -34.57 33.93
CA ALA A 327 -40.05 -35.09 34.34
C ALA A 327 -40.28 -36.44 33.63
N GLU A 328 -40.14 -37.54 34.37
CA GLU A 328 -40.83 -38.79 34.07
C GLU A 328 -42.32 -38.58 34.32
N THR A 329 -43.15 -38.97 33.35
CA THR A 329 -44.56 -39.28 33.59
C THR A 329 -44.95 -40.41 32.63
N VAL A 330 -45.21 -41.56 33.27
CA VAL A 330 -46.17 -42.66 32.98
C VAL A 330 -46.41 -43.04 31.53
#